data_AF-A0A6P0XP79-F1
#
_entry.id   AF-A0A6P0XP79-F1
#
_cell.length_a   1.000
_cell.length_b   1.000
_cell.length_c   1.000
_cell.angle_alpha   90.00
_cell.angle_beta   90.00
_cell.angle_gamma   90.00
#
_symmetry.space_group_name_H-M   'P 1'
#
loop_
_entity.id
_entity.type
_entity.pdbx_description
1 polymer ?
#
loop_
_entity_poly.entity_id
_entity_poly.type
_entity_poly.pdbx_seq_one_letter_code
_entity_poly.pdbx_strand_id
1 'polypeptide(L)'
;MKNKLSSSSHTQKKLFENIAQKIIEKIYSIVYDMPKEFGSDFGIIVATEIFGSSFGDFLSGKSPKLEVKIDWSNSTFSQRVVGIQHKPSEKRFFPEFEGYITGNEVVVISFPERRGLKPKFHVGIPSEIPKNKEKEVELLRTSLSGEPDFTRFAERLKEFYAEGVERIIPN
;
A
#
# COMPACT_ATOMS: atom_id res chain seq x y z
N MET A 1 22.44 -21.07 28.99
CA MET A 1 21.35 -21.42 28.06
C MET A 1 21.13 -20.25 27.10
N LYS A 2 21.79 -20.28 25.94
CA LYS A 2 21.55 -19.36 24.83
C LYS A 2 20.94 -20.19 23.70
N ASN A 3 20.06 -19.58 22.91
CA ASN A 3 19.45 -20.10 21.67
C ASN A 3 18.05 -20.71 21.82
N LYS A 4 17.01 -19.85 21.80
CA LYS A 4 15.70 -20.21 21.23
C LYS A 4 14.80 -19.03 20.83
N LEU A 5 15.18 -17.79 21.14
CA LEU A 5 14.38 -16.59 20.82
C LEU A 5 14.72 -15.89 19.49
N SER A 6 15.83 -16.23 18.80
CA SER A 6 16.23 -15.51 17.57
C SER A 6 15.64 -16.08 16.27
N SER A 7 15.19 -17.34 16.25
CA SER A 7 14.67 -17.98 15.05
C SER A 7 13.23 -17.55 14.72
N SER A 8 12.40 -17.25 15.73
CA SER A 8 11.01 -16.83 15.51
C SER A 8 10.93 -15.42 14.89
N SER A 9 11.74 -14.48 15.36
CA SER A 9 11.77 -13.10 14.83
C SER A 9 12.28 -13.05 13.39
N HIS A 10 13.31 -13.82 13.03
CA HIS A 10 13.84 -13.85 11.67
C HIS A 10 12.84 -14.45 10.67
N THR A 11 12.20 -15.56 11.04
CA THR A 11 11.15 -16.18 10.22
C THR A 11 9.95 -15.24 10.05
N GLN A 12 9.51 -14.58 11.12
CA GLN A 12 8.41 -13.63 11.07
C GLN A 12 8.71 -12.46 10.13
N LYS A 13 9.93 -11.91 10.20
CA LYS A 13 10.37 -10.82 9.32
C LYS A 13 10.33 -11.23 7.85
N LYS A 14 10.84 -12.43 7.51
CA LYS A 14 10.78 -12.96 6.14
C LYS A 14 9.36 -13.20 5.65
N LEU A 15 8.48 -13.72 6.50
CA LEU A 15 7.07 -13.92 6.16
C LEU A 15 6.40 -12.58 5.89
N PHE A 16 6.63 -11.60 6.75
CA PHE A 16 6.10 -10.26 6.56
C PHE A 16 6.64 -9.59 5.29
N GLU A 17 7.93 -9.69 5.01
CA GLU A 17 8.55 -9.19 3.78
C GLU A 17 7.88 -9.76 2.53
N ASN A 18 7.68 -11.08 2.50
CA ASN A 18 7.05 -11.77 1.38
C ASN A 18 5.59 -11.33 1.20
N ILE A 19 4.82 -11.27 2.28
CA ILE A 19 3.42 -10.83 2.23
C ILE A 19 3.33 -9.37 1.79
N ALA A 20 4.16 -8.49 2.35
CA ALA A 20 4.21 -7.08 2.00
C ALA A 20 4.56 -6.89 0.51
N GLN A 21 5.53 -7.64 0.00
CA GLN A 21 5.88 -7.65 -1.42
C GLN A 21 4.68 -8.04 -2.30
N LYS A 22 4.01 -9.16 -1.99
CA LYS A 22 2.82 -9.62 -2.71
C LYS A 22 1.69 -8.58 -2.68
N ILE A 23 1.49 -7.89 -1.56
CA ILE A 23 0.49 -6.83 -1.43
C ILE A 23 0.81 -5.67 -2.39
N ILE A 24 2.05 -5.17 -2.40
CA ILE A 24 2.46 -4.06 -3.26
C ILE A 24 2.32 -4.43 -4.75
N GLU A 25 2.74 -5.63 -5.13
CA GLU A 25 2.55 -6.17 -6.47
C GLU A 25 1.07 -6.24 -6.84
N LYS A 26 0.22 -6.70 -5.91
CA LYS A 26 -1.21 -6.80 -6.14
C LYS A 26 -1.85 -5.42 -6.29
N ILE A 27 -1.51 -4.45 -5.44
CA ILE A 27 -1.98 -3.04 -5.56
C ILE A 27 -1.63 -2.50 -6.95
N TYR A 28 -0.35 -2.60 -7.34
CA TYR A 28 0.09 -2.14 -8.64
C TYR A 28 -0.71 -2.81 -9.76
N SER A 29 -0.82 -4.14 -9.74
CA SER A 29 -1.52 -4.89 -10.80
C SER A 29 -2.99 -4.51 -10.95
N ILE A 30 -3.69 -4.24 -9.84
CA ILE A 30 -5.11 -3.88 -9.88
C ILE A 30 -5.28 -2.47 -10.44
N VAL A 31 -4.50 -1.52 -9.93
CA VAL A 31 -4.71 -0.09 -10.19
C VAL A 31 -4.11 0.35 -11.52
N TYR A 32 -3.06 -0.31 -12.00
CA TYR A 32 -2.36 0.06 -13.24
C TYR A 32 -3.30 0.21 -14.43
N ASP A 33 -4.32 -0.64 -14.53
CA ASP A 33 -5.29 -0.62 -15.63
C ASP A 33 -6.56 0.20 -15.34
N MET A 34 -6.79 0.60 -14.08
CA MET A 34 -8.01 1.33 -13.69
C MET A 34 -8.24 2.65 -14.46
N PRO A 35 -7.23 3.47 -14.80
CA PRO A 35 -7.46 4.66 -15.61
C PRO A 35 -8.20 4.39 -16.92
N LYS A 36 -8.04 3.20 -17.50
CA LYS A 36 -8.75 2.81 -18.73
C LYS A 36 -10.25 2.65 -18.49
N GLU A 37 -10.66 2.29 -17.28
CA GLU A 37 -12.07 2.16 -16.88
C GLU A 37 -12.71 3.56 -16.70
N PHE A 38 -11.94 4.59 -16.34
CA PHE A 38 -12.44 5.96 -16.13
C PHE A 38 -12.47 6.84 -17.40
N GLY A 39 -11.75 6.46 -18.46
CA GLY A 39 -11.75 7.14 -19.75
C GLY A 39 -10.40 7.78 -20.14
N SER A 40 -10.32 8.34 -21.34
CA SER A 40 -9.07 8.85 -21.94
C SER A 40 -8.43 10.00 -21.15
N ASP A 41 -9.22 10.73 -20.38
CA ASP A 41 -8.79 11.89 -19.59
C ASP A 41 -8.02 11.46 -18.34
N PHE A 42 -8.02 10.17 -18.01
CA PHE A 42 -7.30 9.65 -16.86
C PHE A 42 -5.97 9.00 -17.27
N GLY A 43 -4.99 9.13 -16.38
CA GLY A 43 -3.65 8.55 -16.54
C GLY A 43 -3.16 7.95 -15.24
N ILE A 44 -2.13 7.10 -15.35
CA ILE A 44 -1.46 6.49 -14.21
C ILE A 44 -0.28 7.38 -13.78
N ILE A 45 -0.08 7.50 -12.47
CA ILE A 45 1.16 8.02 -11.88
C ILE A 45 1.71 6.91 -11.01
N VAL A 46 3.02 6.66 -11.10
CA VAL A 46 3.68 5.64 -10.28
C VAL A 46 4.75 6.28 -9.42
N ALA A 47 4.85 5.82 -8.18
CA ALA A 47 5.93 6.19 -7.27
C ALA A 47 7.24 5.64 -7.84
N THR A 48 8.23 6.48 -8.12
CA THR A 48 9.49 5.98 -8.71
C THR A 48 10.30 5.16 -7.72
N GLU A 49 10.13 5.43 -6.43
CA GLU A 49 10.83 4.77 -5.33
C GLU A 49 10.49 3.29 -5.16
N ILE A 50 9.35 2.83 -5.69
CA ILE A 50 8.98 1.40 -5.62
C ILE A 50 9.72 0.58 -6.66
N PHE A 51 10.34 1.20 -7.66
CA PHE A 51 11.05 0.45 -8.70
C PHE A 51 12.50 0.18 -8.31
N GLY A 52 13.02 0.80 -7.25
CA GLY A 52 14.39 0.62 -6.79
C GLY A 52 15.41 0.65 -7.94
N SER A 53 16.16 -0.45 -8.09
CA SER A 53 17.12 -0.62 -9.18
C SER A 53 16.51 -1.02 -10.53
N SER A 54 15.24 -1.44 -10.56
CA SER A 54 14.47 -1.87 -11.74
C SER A 54 13.70 -0.75 -12.45
N PHE A 55 14.00 0.53 -12.17
CA PHE A 55 13.35 1.63 -12.89
C PHE A 55 13.59 1.59 -14.41
N GLY A 56 14.77 1.13 -14.84
CA GLY A 56 15.07 0.93 -16.27
C GLY A 56 14.21 -0.16 -16.93
N ASP A 57 13.81 -1.20 -16.19
CA ASP A 57 12.92 -2.24 -16.70
C ASP A 57 11.52 -1.66 -16.96
N PHE A 58 11.01 -0.84 -16.04
CA PHE A 58 9.75 -0.12 -16.22
C PHE A 58 9.76 0.75 -17.49
N LEU A 59 10.79 1.58 -17.67
CA LEU A 59 10.92 2.46 -18.84
C LEU A 59 11.05 1.70 -20.17
N SER A 60 11.59 0.48 -20.13
CA SER A 60 11.73 -0.38 -21.31
C SER A 60 10.53 -1.28 -21.58
N GLY A 61 9.43 -1.11 -20.83
CA GLY A 61 8.21 -1.91 -20.98
C GLY A 61 8.32 -3.35 -20.46
N LYS A 62 9.38 -3.66 -19.71
CA LYS A 62 9.51 -4.94 -18.99
C LYS A 62 8.77 -4.84 -17.66
N SER A 63 8.34 -5.99 -17.14
CA SER A 63 7.76 -6.07 -15.79
C SER A 63 8.81 -5.65 -14.76
N PRO A 64 8.67 -4.48 -14.12
CA PRO A 64 9.66 -4.03 -13.17
C PRO A 64 9.51 -4.81 -11.87
N LYS A 65 10.62 -5.08 -11.21
CA LYS A 65 10.58 -5.59 -9.85
C LYS A 65 10.22 -4.45 -8.91
N LEU A 66 9.10 -4.60 -8.21
CA LEU A 66 8.70 -3.65 -7.17
C LEU A 66 9.49 -3.96 -5.89
N GLU A 67 9.83 -2.93 -5.11
CA GLU A 67 10.53 -3.04 -3.84
C GLU A 67 9.65 -2.44 -2.73
N VAL A 68 9.42 -3.24 -1.69
CA VAL A 68 8.75 -2.78 -0.47
C VAL A 68 9.78 -2.25 0.54
N LYS A 69 9.52 -1.07 1.11
CA LYS A 69 10.39 -0.49 2.15
C LYS A 69 9.79 -0.76 3.53
N ILE A 70 10.45 -1.63 4.28
CA ILE A 70 10.00 -2.04 5.62
C ILE A 70 10.82 -1.34 6.70
N ASP A 71 10.13 -0.68 7.62
CA ASP A 71 10.67 -0.27 8.91
C ASP A 71 10.65 -1.46 9.87
N TRP A 72 11.82 -2.05 10.06
CA TRP A 72 12.00 -3.21 10.93
C TRP A 72 11.94 -2.90 12.43
N SER A 73 11.93 -1.62 12.83
CA SER A 73 11.76 -1.24 14.24
C SER A 73 10.33 -1.54 14.71
N ASN A 74 9.35 -1.38 13.82
CA ASN A 74 7.93 -1.56 14.10
C ASN A 74 7.25 -2.64 13.24
N SER A 75 7.99 -3.30 12.34
CA SER A 75 7.45 -4.27 11.37
C SER A 75 6.30 -3.69 10.55
N THR A 76 6.56 -2.51 9.98
CA THR A 76 5.59 -1.75 9.18
C THR A 76 6.19 -1.37 7.83
N PHE A 77 5.39 -1.34 6.77
CA PHE A 77 5.73 -0.60 5.56
C PHE A 77 4.77 0.56 5.37
N SER A 78 5.24 1.66 4.79
CA SER A 78 4.41 2.80 4.40
C SER A 78 4.94 3.34 3.09
N GLN A 79 4.16 3.24 2.02
CA GLN A 79 4.59 3.73 0.72
C GLN A 79 3.42 4.09 -0.19
N ARG A 80 3.68 5.04 -1.07
CA ARG A 80 2.87 5.26 -2.26
C ARG A 80 3.28 4.24 -3.32
N VAL A 81 2.31 3.70 -4.03
CA VAL A 81 2.55 2.71 -5.08
C VAL A 81 2.19 3.32 -6.42
N VAL A 82 0.89 3.59 -6.58
CA VAL A 82 0.33 4.03 -7.83
C VAL A 82 -0.84 4.98 -7.56
N GLY A 83 -1.01 5.97 -8.40
CA GLY A 83 -2.05 7.00 -8.30
C GLY A 83 -2.72 7.20 -9.65
N ILE A 84 -3.85 7.89 -9.63
CA ILE A 84 -4.61 8.23 -10.83
C ILE A 84 -4.63 9.75 -10.97
N GLN A 85 -4.36 10.23 -12.19
CA GLN A 85 -4.39 11.64 -12.52
C GLN A 85 -5.50 11.92 -13.51
N HIS A 86 -6.26 13.00 -13.27
CA HIS A 86 -7.13 13.58 -14.26
C HIS A 86 -6.32 14.61 -15.08
N LYS A 87 -5.92 14.23 -16.30
CA LYS A 87 -4.97 14.95 -17.16
C LYS A 87 -5.40 16.41 -17.42
N PRO A 88 -6.67 16.73 -17.75
CA PRO A 88 -7.07 18.11 -18.05
C PRO A 88 -6.92 19.06 -16.86
N SER A 89 -7.22 18.58 -15.65
CA SER A 89 -7.17 19.41 -14.43
C SER A 89 -5.84 19.30 -13.67
N GLU A 90 -4.96 18.40 -14.12
CA GLU A 90 -3.74 17.96 -13.45
C GLU A 90 -3.89 17.43 -12.01
N LYS A 91 -5.12 17.38 -11.45
CA LYS A 91 -5.42 16.83 -10.13
C LYS A 91 -5.14 15.34 -10.06
N ARG A 92 -4.73 14.88 -8.88
CA ARG A 92 -4.22 13.52 -8.64
C ARG A 92 -4.89 12.96 -7.41
N PHE A 93 -5.17 11.68 -7.45
CA PHE A 93 -5.48 10.87 -6.29
C PHE A 93 -4.32 9.89 -6.13
N PHE A 94 -3.47 10.13 -5.13
CA PHE A 94 -2.28 9.33 -4.91
C PHE A 94 -2.17 8.85 -3.46
N PRO A 95 -2.93 7.80 -3.10
CA PRO A 95 -3.04 7.35 -1.73
C PRO A 95 -1.74 6.72 -1.23
N GLU A 96 -1.54 6.79 0.08
CA GLU A 96 -0.48 6.07 0.78
C GLU A 96 -1.03 4.77 1.35
N PHE A 97 -0.25 3.69 1.25
CA PHE A 97 -0.58 2.38 1.81
C PHE A 97 0.34 2.10 2.98
N GLU A 98 -0.26 1.67 4.08
CA GLU A 98 0.46 1.28 5.27
C GLU A 98 0.08 -0.17 5.60
N GLY A 99 1.07 -1.00 5.90
CA GLY A 99 0.83 -2.36 6.34
C GLY A 99 1.68 -2.72 7.55
N TYR A 100 1.09 -3.47 8.48
CA TYR A 100 1.71 -3.82 9.75
C TYR A 100 1.24 -5.19 10.26
N ILE A 101 2.04 -5.76 11.16
CA ILE A 101 1.71 -7.03 11.82
C ILE A 101 0.89 -6.76 13.08
N THR A 102 -0.22 -7.50 13.26
CA THR A 102 -0.96 -7.55 14.53
C THR A 102 -1.21 -9.00 14.93
N GLY A 103 -0.52 -9.47 15.97
CA GLY A 103 -0.52 -10.88 16.34
C GLY A 103 0.01 -11.77 15.20
N ASN A 104 -0.84 -12.67 14.68
CA ASN A 104 -0.53 -13.53 13.54
C ASN A 104 -1.17 -13.03 12.22
N GLU A 105 -1.54 -11.75 12.16
CA GLU A 105 -2.17 -11.17 10.97
C GLU A 105 -1.31 -10.02 10.42
N VAL A 106 -1.44 -9.80 9.12
CA VAL A 106 -1.00 -8.61 8.41
C VAL A 106 -2.25 -7.81 8.05
N VAL A 107 -2.24 -6.54 8.41
CA VAL A 107 -3.31 -5.59 8.08
C VAL A 107 -2.75 -4.55 7.13
N VAL A 108 -3.54 -4.18 6.12
CA VAL A 108 -3.21 -3.13 5.15
C VAL A 108 -4.32 -2.09 5.18
N ILE A 109 -3.92 -0.86 5.39
CA ILE A 109 -4.78 0.31 5.43
C ILE A 109 -4.33 1.32 4.37
N SER A 110 -5.23 2.20 3.97
CA SER A 110 -4.90 3.30 3.07
C SER A 110 -5.50 4.62 3.51
N PHE A 111 -4.84 5.70 3.08
CA PHE A 111 -5.17 7.08 3.39
C PHE A 111 -5.41 7.85 2.08
N PRO A 112 -6.58 8.49 1.89
CA PRO A 112 -6.95 9.11 0.62
C PRO A 112 -6.07 10.30 0.19
N GLU A 113 -5.37 10.98 1.09
CA GLU A 113 -4.15 11.77 0.82
C GLU A 113 -3.66 12.41 2.13
N ARG A 114 -2.49 12.03 2.66
CA ARG A 114 -1.90 12.75 3.81
C ARG A 114 -1.29 14.07 3.33
N ARG A 115 -1.95 15.20 3.55
CA ARG A 115 -1.26 16.50 3.66
C ARG A 115 -0.43 16.52 4.96
N GLY A 116 0.85 16.18 4.86
CA GLY A 116 1.88 16.73 5.76
C GLY A 116 1.95 16.25 7.22
N LEU A 117 1.35 15.12 7.61
CA LEU A 117 1.51 14.59 8.97
C LEU A 117 2.38 13.33 8.99
N LYS A 118 3.58 13.46 9.57
CA LYS A 118 4.39 12.31 10.01
C LYS A 118 3.58 11.55 11.07
N PRO A 119 3.34 10.24 10.91
CA PRO A 119 2.66 9.48 11.93
C PRO A 119 3.53 9.41 13.19
N LYS A 120 2.97 9.78 14.34
CA LYS A 120 3.55 9.50 15.65
C LYS A 120 2.96 8.18 16.12
N PHE A 121 3.71 7.08 16.02
CA PHE A 121 3.31 5.82 16.66
C PHE A 121 3.89 5.78 18.08
N HIS A 122 3.03 5.51 19.07
CA HIS A 122 3.44 5.07 20.39
C HIS A 122 3.15 3.57 20.49
N VAL A 123 4.15 2.84 20.98
CA VAL A 123 4.16 1.38 21.14
C VAL A 123 3.04 0.93 22.08
N GLY A 124 2.30 -0.10 21.68
CA GLY A 124 1.22 -0.71 22.46
C GLY A 124 -0.16 -0.48 21.82
N ILE A 125 -1.04 -1.48 21.95
CA ILE A 125 -2.45 -1.51 21.51
C ILE A 125 -3.04 -0.09 21.40
N PRO A 126 -3.68 0.30 20.28
CA PRO A 126 -4.15 1.67 20.08
C PRO A 126 -5.20 2.01 21.14
N SER A 127 -4.77 2.69 22.19
CA SER A 127 -5.63 3.49 23.05
C SER A 127 -5.67 4.87 22.40
N GLU A 128 -6.85 5.21 21.90
CA GLU A 128 -7.21 6.51 21.33
C GLU A 128 -6.69 6.79 19.91
N ILE A 129 -7.57 6.52 18.94
CA ILE A 129 -7.48 7.00 17.57
C ILE A 129 -7.51 8.55 17.63
N PRO A 130 -6.50 9.26 17.08
CA PRO A 130 -6.53 10.72 17.02
C PRO A 130 -7.74 11.19 16.21
N LYS A 131 -8.57 12.04 16.81
CA LYS A 131 -9.86 12.56 16.29
C LYS A 131 -9.78 13.43 15.02
N ASN A 132 -8.72 13.32 14.22
CA ASN A 132 -8.61 14.09 12.97
C ASN A 132 -7.93 13.29 11.84
N LYS A 133 -8.24 12.00 11.74
CA LYS A 133 -7.93 11.19 10.55
C LYS A 133 -9.09 11.32 9.56
N GLU A 134 -8.85 11.94 8.42
CA GLU A 134 -9.61 11.60 7.20
C GLU A 134 -9.65 10.07 7.08
N LYS A 135 -10.83 9.52 6.76
CA LYS A 135 -11.18 8.09 6.92
C LYS A 135 -10.06 7.16 6.44
N GLU A 136 -9.37 6.54 7.38
CA GLU A 136 -8.54 5.38 7.14
C GLU A 136 -9.44 4.23 6.65
N VAL A 137 -9.00 3.52 5.61
CA VAL A 137 -9.76 2.40 5.04
C VAL A 137 -8.93 1.12 5.17
N GLU A 138 -9.45 0.11 5.87
CA GLU A 138 -8.86 -1.23 5.89
C GLU A 138 -9.17 -1.96 4.58
N LEU A 139 -8.13 -2.20 3.80
CA LEU A 139 -8.24 -2.85 2.50
C LEU A 139 -8.08 -4.36 2.61
N LEU A 140 -7.14 -4.82 3.45
CA LEU A 140 -6.82 -6.24 3.63
C LEU A 140 -6.52 -6.56 5.08
N ARG A 141 -6.98 -7.74 5.50
CA ARG A 141 -6.52 -8.44 6.69
C ARG A 141 -6.30 -9.88 6.32
N THR A 142 -5.09 -10.38 6.52
CA THR A 142 -4.69 -11.73 6.14
C THR A 142 -3.79 -12.36 7.20
N SER A 143 -3.73 -13.68 7.24
CA SER A 143 -2.75 -14.39 8.07
C SER A 143 -1.32 -14.02 7.65
N LEU A 144 -0.43 -13.88 8.64
CA LEU A 144 1.01 -13.75 8.46
C LEU A 144 1.66 -15.06 7.97
N SER A 145 0.96 -16.18 8.15
CA SER A 145 1.33 -17.48 7.61
C SER A 145 0.32 -17.92 6.54
N GLY A 146 0.81 -18.21 5.34
CA GLY A 146 -0.02 -18.68 4.21
C GLY A 146 -0.11 -17.68 3.06
N GLU A 147 -0.95 -18.00 2.08
CA GLU A 147 -1.21 -17.14 0.92
C GLU A 147 -2.30 -16.10 1.26
N PRO A 148 -2.07 -14.80 0.97
CA PRO A 148 -3.10 -13.80 1.14
C PRO A 148 -4.32 -14.02 0.25
N ASP A 149 -5.52 -13.95 0.81
CA ASP A 149 -6.75 -13.89 0.02
C ASP A 149 -6.98 -12.46 -0.48
N PHE A 150 -6.73 -12.25 -1.78
CA PHE A 150 -6.88 -10.96 -2.42
C PHE A 150 -8.26 -10.72 -3.05
N THR A 151 -9.22 -11.62 -2.88
CA THR A 151 -10.53 -11.54 -3.56
C THR A 151 -11.27 -10.26 -3.16
N ARG A 152 -11.57 -10.11 -1.86
CA ARG A 152 -12.23 -8.91 -1.32
C ARG A 152 -11.32 -7.68 -1.32
N PHE A 153 -10.00 -7.89 -1.27
CA PHE A 153 -9.04 -6.81 -1.35
C PHE A 153 -9.13 -6.06 -2.68
N ALA A 154 -9.27 -6.79 -3.79
CA ALA A 154 -9.35 -6.17 -5.11
C ALA A 154 -10.60 -5.32 -5.27
N GLU A 155 -11.76 -5.81 -4.81
CA GLU A 155 -13.02 -5.08 -4.83
C GLU A 155 -12.92 -3.78 -4.01
N ARG A 156 -12.47 -3.88 -2.75
CA ARG A 156 -12.30 -2.71 -1.87
C ARG A 156 -11.30 -1.70 -2.41
N LEU A 157 -10.21 -2.17 -3.00
CA LEU A 157 -9.20 -1.29 -3.60
C LEU A 157 -9.79 -0.52 -4.78
N LYS A 158 -10.57 -1.19 -5.64
CA LYS A 158 -11.23 -0.53 -6.77
C LYS A 158 -12.24 0.51 -6.29
N GLU A 159 -13.08 0.19 -5.32
CA GLU A 159 -14.04 1.12 -4.71
C GLU A 159 -13.33 2.34 -4.12
N PHE A 160 -12.27 2.11 -3.34
CA PHE A 160 -11.47 3.18 -2.74
C PHE A 160 -10.87 4.13 -3.79
N TYR A 161 -10.36 3.60 -4.90
CA TYR A 161 -9.85 4.44 -5.99
C TYR A 161 -10.96 5.13 -6.77
N ALA A 162 -12.11 4.50 -6.99
CA ALA A 162 -13.25 5.15 -7.64
C ALA A 162 -13.71 6.37 -6.83
N GLU A 163 -13.91 6.21 -5.51
CA GLU A 163 -14.26 7.32 -4.61
C GLU A 163 -13.19 8.43 -4.59
N GLY A 164 -11.91 8.05 -4.66
CA GLY A 164 -10.80 8.99 -4.73
C GLY A 164 -10.76 9.77 -6.04
N VAL A 165 -11.00 9.08 -7.15
CA VAL A 165 -11.01 9.65 -8.51
C VAL A 165 -12.18 10.62 -8.69
N GLU A 166 -13.37 10.30 -8.18
CA GLU A 166 -14.53 11.20 -8.23
C GLU A 166 -14.22 12.59 -7.64
N ARG A 167 -13.39 12.65 -6.59
CA ARG A 167 -13.01 13.91 -5.92
C ARG A 167 -12.07 14.79 -6.74
N ILE A 168 -11.39 14.22 -7.74
CA ILE A 168 -10.45 14.97 -8.60
C ILE A 168 -11.07 15.39 -9.94
N ILE A 169 -12.30 14.96 -10.22
CA ILE A 169 -13.07 15.44 -11.37
C ILE A 169 -13.56 16.86 -11.06
N PRO A 170 -13.34 17.85 -11.95
CA PRO A 170 -13.93 19.17 -11.80
C PRO A 170 -15.46 19.08 -11.86
N ASN A 171 -16.14 19.66 -10.86
CA ASN A 171 -17.60 19.88 -10.90
C ASN A 171 -17.98 20.98 -11.89
#